data_AF-A0A5N9C5H5-F1
#
_entry.id   AF-A0A5N9C5H5-F1
#
_cell.length_a   1.000
_cell.length_b   1.000
_cell.length_c   1.000
_cell.angle_alpha   90.00
_cell.angle_beta   90.00
_cell.angle_gamma   90.00
#
_symmetry.space_group_name_H-M   'P 1'
#
loop_
_entity.id
_entity.type
_entity.pdbx_description
1 polymer ?
#
loop_
_entity_poly.entity_id
_entity_poly.type
_entity_poly.pdbx_seq_one_letter_code
_entity_poly.pdbx_strand_id
1 'polypeptide(L)' 'MIAVEKVHQQPLEDMLPKLVTDYGLSATADSLGVSKATLGYWLLKLGINVQRVALAPGDSLEIKRAS' A
#
# COMPACT_ATOMS: atom_id res chain seq x y z
N MET A 1 7.93 8.15 7.90
CA MET A 1 8.58 7.84 6.61
C MET A 1 10.00 7.35 6.84
N ILE A 2 11.00 8.23 7.06
CA ILE A 2 12.42 7.84 7.19
C ILE A 2 12.69 6.72 8.22
N ALA A 3 12.09 6.78 9.41
CA ALA A 3 12.29 5.74 10.42
C ALA A 3 11.81 4.35 9.96
N VAL A 4 10.66 4.30 9.28
CA VAL A 4 10.09 3.07 8.72
C VAL A 4 10.99 2.54 7.60
N GLU A 5 11.42 3.41 6.68
CA GLU A 5 12.32 3.04 5.58
C GLU A 5 13.64 2.46 6.07
N LYS A 6 14.21 3.02 7.16
CA LYS A 6 15.42 2.50 7.78
C LYS A 6 15.23 1.12 8.41
N VAL A 7 14.10 0.90 9.08
CA VAL A 7 13.78 -0.40 9.70
C VAL A 7 13.58 -1.47 8.63
N HIS A 8 12.91 -1.14 7.54
CA HIS A 8 12.60 -2.08 6.46
C HIS A 8 13.68 -2.15 5.36
N GLN A 9 14.68 -1.27 5.40
CA GLN A 9 15.73 -1.13 4.39
C GLN A 9 15.20 -0.98 2.96
N GLN A 10 14.02 -0.37 2.80
CA GLN A 10 13.34 -0.21 1.52
C GLN A 10 12.62 1.14 1.46
N PRO A 11 12.59 1.80 0.29
CA PRO A 11 11.77 2.99 0.08
C PRO A 11 10.29 2.68 0.28
N LEU A 12 9.53 3.61 0.86
CA LEU A 12 8.08 3.43 1.02
C LEU A 12 7.35 3.27 -0.33
N GLU A 13 7.84 3.92 -1.38
CA GLU A 13 7.26 3.86 -2.74
C GLU A 13 7.22 2.43 -3.29
N ASP A 14 8.20 1.59 -2.93
CA ASP A 14 8.29 0.21 -3.40
C ASP A 14 7.52 -0.76 -2.49
N MET A 15 7.64 -0.59 -1.17
CA MET A 15 7.06 -1.54 -0.22
C MET A 15 5.56 -1.32 0.02
N LEU A 16 5.09 -0.07 0.04
CA LEU A 16 3.70 0.23 0.43
C LEU A 16 2.66 -0.32 -0.55
N PRO A 17 2.83 -0.25 -1.89
CA PRO A 17 1.87 -0.84 -2.82
C PRO A 17 1.66 -2.33 -2.54
N LYS A 18 2.75 -3.07 -2.33
CA LYS A 18 2.70 -4.50 -2.04
C LYS A 18 2.00 -4.78 -0.71
N LEU A 19 2.39 -4.11 0.37
CA LEU A 19 1.78 -4.32 1.68
C LEU A 19 0.29 -3.99 1.69
N VAL A 20 -0.11 -2.89 1.06
CA VAL A 20 -1.52 -2.49 0.99
C VAL A 20 -2.33 -3.45 0.10
N THR A 21 -1.74 -4.00 -0.95
CA THR A 21 -2.37 -5.05 -1.77
C THR A 21 -2.56 -6.34 -0.99
N ASP A 22 -1.52 -6.79 -0.27
CA ASP A 22 -1.52 -8.09 0.41
C ASP A 22 -2.38 -8.07 1.70
N TYR A 23 -2.34 -6.97 2.47
CA TYR A 23 -2.94 -6.89 3.81
C TYR A 23 -4.07 -5.85 3.93
N GLY A 24 -4.22 -4.97 2.95
CA GLY A 24 -5.14 -3.84 3.03
C GLY A 24 -4.63 -2.69 3.91
N LEU A 25 -5.34 -1.57 3.84
CA LEU A 25 -4.90 -0.30 4.43
C LEU A 25 -4.83 -0.33 5.96
N SER A 26 -5.81 -0.93 6.64
CA SER A 26 -5.83 -0.93 8.11
C SER A 26 -4.72 -1.82 8.68
N ALA A 27 -4.62 -3.08 8.23
CA ALA A 27 -3.61 -4.00 8.75
C ALA A 27 -2.18 -3.55 8.42
N THR A 28 -1.96 -2.89 7.27
CA THR A 28 -0.67 -2.27 6.96
C THR A 28 -0.33 -1.12 7.91
N ALA A 29 -1.31 -0.29 8.30
CA ALA A 29 -1.07 0.79 9.25
C ALA A 29 -0.69 0.22 10.62
N ASP A 30 -1.40 -0.81 11.07
CA ASP A 30 -1.13 -1.51 12.32
C ASP A 30 0.27 -2.16 12.32
N SER A 31 0.66 -2.83 11.23
CA SER A 31 1.97 -3.50 11.12
C SER A 31 3.14 -2.53 11.09
N LEU A 32 2.95 -1.33 10.53
CA LEU A 32 3.94 -0.26 10.50
C LEU A 32 3.92 0.61 11.76
N GLY A 33 3.01 0.34 12.71
CA GLY A 33 2.88 1.10 13.95
C GLY A 33 2.46 2.56 13.75
N VAL A 34 1.67 2.85 12.72
CA VAL A 34 1.19 4.21 12.40
C VAL A 34 -0.32 4.28 12.30
N SER A 35 -0.88 5.47 12.43
CA SER A 35 -2.31 5.65 12.22
C SER A 35 -2.68 5.42 10.74
N LYS A 36 -3.91 4.97 10.50
CA LYS A 36 -4.45 4.85 9.14
C LYS A 36 -4.44 6.18 8.36
N ALA A 37 -4.64 7.32 9.06
CA ALA A 37 -4.55 8.65 8.46
C ALA A 37 -3.11 8.98 8.03
N THR A 38 -2.11 8.59 8.85
CA THR A 38 -0.69 8.73 8.52
C THR A 38 -0.32 7.92 7.29
N LEU A 39 -0.75 6.66 7.23
CA LEU A 39 -0.53 5.81 6.05
C LEU A 39 -1.23 6.39 4.81
N GLY A 40 -2.48 6.84 4.94
CA GLY A 40 -3.23 7.48 3.86
C GLY A 40 -2.52 8.73 3.32
N TYR A 41 -1.96 9.56 4.20
CA TYR A 41 -1.16 10.72 3.80
C TYR A 41 0.11 10.32 3.05
N TRP A 42 0.80 9.23 3.44
CA TRP A 42 1.97 8.75 2.71
C TRP A 42 1.62 8.27 1.31
N LEU A 43 0.56 7.48 1.16
CA LEU A 43 0.11 7.03 -0.16
C LEU A 43 -0.21 8.21 -1.08
N LEU A 44 -0.92 9.22 -0.56
CA LEU A 44 -1.19 10.45 -1.30
C LEU A 44 0.10 11.17 -1.70
N LYS A 45 1.03 11.36 -0.76
CA LYS A 45 2.29 12.08 -0.99
C LYS A 45 3.18 11.38 -2.01
N LEU A 46 3.16 10.04 -2.04
CA LEU A 46 3.95 9.20 -2.93
C LEU A 46 3.25 8.93 -4.28
N GLY A 47 2.06 9.50 -4.51
CA GLY A 47 1.30 9.27 -5.74
C GLY A 47 0.81 7.83 -5.90
N ILE A 48 0.73 7.05 -4.81
CA ILE A 48 0.26 5.67 -4.83
C ILE A 48 -1.26 5.66 -4.83
N ASN A 49 -1.86 5.21 -5.94
CA ASN A 49 -3.31 5.07 -6.05
C ASN A 49 -3.76 3.66 -5.64
N VAL A 50 -4.62 3.57 -4.63
CA VAL A 50 -5.20 2.32 -4.16
C VAL A 50 -6.60 2.16 -4.72
N GLN A 51 -6.79 1.14 -5.55
CA GLN A 51 -8.11 0.79 -6.11
C GLN A 51 -8.63 -0.48 -5.42
N ARG A 52 -9.90 -0.45 -5.01
CA ARG A 52 -10.59 -1.63 -4.48
C ARG A 52 -11.56 -2.14 -5.53
N VAL A 53 -11.44 -3.41 -5.85
CA VAL A 53 -12.30 -4.09 -6.83
C VAL A 53 -13.00 -5.24 -6.13
N ALA A 54 -14.33 -5.27 -6.22
CA ALA A 54 -15.11 -6.44 -5.81
C ALA A 54 -15.20 -7.39 -7.00
N LEU A 55 -14.84 -8.65 -6.79
CA LEU A 55 -14.82 -9.71 -7.80
C LEU A 55 -15.88 -10.75 -7.44
N ALA A 56 -16.71 -11.15 -8.40
CA ALA A 56 -17.60 -12.28 -8.24
C ALA A 56 -16.80 -13.60 -8.30
N PRO A 57 -17.38 -14.74 -7.85
CA PRO A 57 -16.72 -16.03 -8.01
C PRO A 57 -16.36 -16.31 -9.48
N GLY A 58 -15.07 -16.50 -9.76
CA GLY A 58 -14.53 -16.74 -11.10
C GLY A 58 -13.94 -15.50 -11.79
N ASP A 59 -14.15 -14.30 -11.26
CA ASP A 59 -13.52 -13.09 -11.79
C ASP A 59 -12.02 -13.02 -11.44
N SER A 60 -11.23 -12.43 -12.33
CA SER A 60 -9.79 -12.20 -12.13
C SER A 60 -9.43 -10.73 -12.36
N LEU A 61 -8.47 -10.22 -11.58
CA LEU A 61 -7.89 -8.88 -11.75
C LEU A 61 -6.46 -9.00 -12.27
N GLU A 62 -6.13 -8.31 -13.36
CA GLU A 62 -4.77 -8.21 -13.90
C GLU A 62 -4.30 -6.74 -13.80
N ILE A 63 -3.08 -6.53 -13.29
CA ILE A 63 -2.46 -5.20 -13.18
C ILE A 63 -1.43 -5.05 -14.29
N LYS A 64 -1.61 -4.02 -15.14
CA LYS A 64 -0.66 -3.67 -16.22
C LYS A 64 -0.04 -2.31 -15.95
N ARG A 65 1.28 -2.18 -16.13
CA ARG A 65 1.92 -0.86 -16.20
C ARG A 65 1.66 -0.27 -17.58
N ALA A 66 1.04 0.91 -17.61
CA ALA A 66 1.06 1.73 -18.82
C ALA A 66 2.53 2.07 -19.13
N SER A 67 2.94 1.81 -20.37
CA SER A 67 4.28 2.07 -20.88
C SER A 67 4.42 3.53 -21.30
#